data_AF-A0A1M5ZD40-F1
#
_entry.id   AF-A0A1M5ZD40-F1
#
_cell.length_a   1.000
_cell.length_b   1.000
_cell.length_c   1.000
_cell.angle_alpha   90.00
_cell.angle_beta   90.00
_cell.angle_gamma   90.00
#
_symmetry.space_group_name_H-M   'P 1'
#
loop_
_entity.id
_entity.type
_entity.pdbx_description
1 polymer ?
#
loop_
_entity_poly.entity_id
_entity_poly.type
_entity_poly.pdbx_seq_one_letter_code
_entity_poly.pdbx_strand_id
1 'polypeptide(L)' 'MYENLSAAQLREKLKEQQELFEEVTEERMIILGQGNIHLPGSTVVKYQNELKEIQENIELLESLIKEAKD' A
#
# COMPACT_ATOMS: atom_id res chain seq x y z
N MET A 1 -3.63 2.12 14.95
CA MET A 1 -4.68 1.08 14.92
C MET A 1 -5.95 1.67 14.35
N TYR A 2 -6.50 1.06 13.31
CA TYR A 2 -7.68 1.55 12.58
C TYR A 2 -9.01 1.21 13.27
N GLU A 3 -9.01 0.32 14.27
CA GLU A 3 -10.19 -0.24 14.95
C GLU A 3 -11.13 0.79 15.60
N ASN A 4 -10.64 2.00 15.91
CA ASN A 4 -11.44 3.07 16.53
C ASN A 4 -11.98 4.09 15.52
N LEU A 5 -11.76 3.89 14.22
CA LEU A 5 -12.23 4.80 13.18
C LEU A 5 -13.68 4.53 12.80
N SER A 6 -14.41 5.58 12.46
CA SER A 6 -15.74 5.45 11.86
C SER A 6 -15.67 4.81 10.47
N ALA A 7 -16.78 4.23 10.00
CA ALA A 7 -16.86 3.66 8.65
C ALA A 7 -16.49 4.66 7.53
N ALA A 8 -16.75 5.96 7.72
CA ALA A 8 -16.34 6.99 6.77
C ALA A 8 -14.81 7.19 6.77
N GLN A 9 -14.21 7.28 7.95
CA GLN A 9 -12.76 7.40 8.11
C GLN A 9 -12.02 6.16 7.61
N LEU A 10 -12.55 4.95 7.85
CA LEU A 10 -11.99 3.71 7.33
C LEU A 10 -11.95 3.71 5.80
N ARG A 11 -13.00 4.20 5.14
CA ARG A 11 -13.05 4.31 3.67
C ARG A 11 -12.10 5.35 3.12
N GLU A 12 -11.94 6.48 3.81
CA GLU A 12 -10.95 7.49 3.46
C GLU A 12 -9.53 6.91 3.56
N LYS A 13 -9.23 6.20 4.66
CA LYS A 13 -7.95 5.50 4.81
C LYS A 13 -7.73 4.40 3.77
N LEU A 14 -8.78 3.65 3.41
CA LEU A 14 -8.68 2.66 2.35
C LEU A 14 -8.30 3.31 1.03
N LYS A 15 -8.92 4.44 0.69
CA LYS A 15 -8.60 5.21 -0.51
C LYS A 15 -7.15 5.71 -0.48
N GLU A 16 -6.72 6.31 0.64
CA GLU A 16 -5.33 6.77 0.80
C GLU A 16 -4.31 5.64 0.59
N GLN A 17 -4.57 4.44 1.14
CA GLN A 17 -3.67 3.30 0.98
C GLN A 17 -3.67 2.76 -0.46
N GLN A 18 -4.81 2.78 -1.15
CA GLN A 18 -4.90 2.40 -2.56
C GLN A 18 -4.14 3.37 -3.47
N GLU A 19 -4.27 4.68 -3.24
CA GLU A 19 -3.50 5.72 -3.94
C GLU A 19 -2.00 5.54 -3.69
N LEU A 20 -1.60 5.31 -2.42
CA LEU A 20 -0.20 5.05 -2.07
C LEU A 20 0.35 3.78 -2.74
N PHE A 21 -0.46 2.71 -2.82
CA PHE A 21 -0.05 1.48 -3.51
C PHE A 21 0.25 1.72 -4.98
N GLU A 22 -0.59 2.52 -5.66
CA GLU A 22 -0.39 2.91 -7.06
C GLU A 22 0.87 3.75 -7.22
N GLU A 23 1.06 4.79 -6.40
CA GLU A 23 2.24 5.66 -6.42
C GLU A 23 3.54 4.86 -6.23
N VAL A 24 3.60 3.98 -5.24
CA VAL A 24 4.80 3.15 -4.98
C VAL A 24 5.03 2.13 -6.10
N THR A 25 3.95 1.61 -6.71
CA THR A 25 4.05 0.70 -7.85
C THR A 25 4.62 1.41 -9.08
N GLU A 26 4.17 2.63 -9.36
CA GLU A 26 4.70 3.47 -10.43
C GLU A 26 6.17 3.84 -10.20
N GLU A 27 6.51 4.29 -8.99
CA GLU A 27 7.89 4.60 -8.61
C GLU A 27 8.79 3.38 -8.82
N ARG A 28 8.38 2.20 -8.33
CA ARG A 28 9.11 0.95 -8.52
C ARG A 28 9.32 0.65 -10.00
N MET A 29 8.32 0.84 -10.86
CA MET A 29 8.45 0.61 -12.30
C MET A 29 9.44 1.57 -12.94
N ILE A 30 9.41 2.85 -12.58
CA ILE A 30 10.33 3.87 -13.09
C ILE A 30 11.75 3.54 -12.64
N ILE A 31 11.97 3.31 -11.34
CA ILE A 31 13.31 3.09 -10.78
C ILE A 31 13.89 1.77 -11.28
N LEU A 32 13.18 0.65 -11.12
CA LEU A 32 13.70 -0.66 -11.54
C LEU A 32 13.74 -0.83 -13.07
N GLY A 33 12.98 -0.02 -13.81
CA GLY A 33 13.01 0.02 -15.28
C GLY A 33 14.19 0.80 -15.86
N GLN A 34 14.96 1.53 -15.05
CA GLN A 34 16.16 2.25 -15.50
C GLN A 34 17.31 1.28 -15.80
N GLY A 35 17.39 0.80 -17.04
CA GLY A 35 18.45 -0.14 -17.48
C GLY A 35 19.89 0.40 -17.46
N ASN A 36 20.07 1.72 -17.28
CA ASN A 36 21.39 2.36 -17.24
C ASN A 36 21.93 2.57 -15.81
N ILE A 37 21.19 2.19 -14.77
CA ILE A 37 21.60 2.35 -13.37
C ILE A 37 21.78 0.96 -12.74
N HIS A 38 22.96 0.72 -12.17
CA HIS A 38 23.16 -0.47 -11.34
C HIS A 38 22.48 -0.24 -9.98
N LEU A 39 21.35 -0.92 -9.78
CA LEU A 39 20.60 -0.83 -8.53
C LEU A 39 21.00 -1.94 -7.57
N PRO A 40 21.21 -1.64 -6.28
CA PRO A 40 21.39 -2.66 -5.26
C PRO A 40 20.17 -3.58 -5.19
N GLY A 41 20.40 -4.90 -5.01
CA GLY A 41 19.31 -5.86 -4.80
C GLY A 41 18.42 -5.55 -3.59
N SER A 42 18.97 -4.84 -2.60
CA SER A 42 18.21 -4.31 -1.45
C SER A 42 17.11 -3.31 -1.86
N THR A 43 17.25 -2.64 -3.00
CA THR A 43 16.22 -1.72 -3.54
C THR A 43 14.98 -2.49 -3.98
N VAL A 44 15.17 -3.66 -4.61
CA VAL A 44 14.07 -4.54 -5.01
C VAL A 44 13.32 -5.04 -3.77
N VAL A 45 14.07 -5.47 -2.75
CA VAL A 45 13.52 -5.95 -1.49
C VAL A 45 12.78 -4.83 -0.74
N LYS A 46 13.29 -3.59 -0.77
CA LYS A 46 12.61 -2.42 -0.19
C LYS A 46 11.21 -2.25 -0.76
N TYR A 47 11.09 -2.12 -2.09
CA TYR A 47 9.78 -1.94 -2.71
C TYR A 47 8.85 -3.14 -2.49
N GLN A 48 9.38 -4.37 -2.49
CA GLN A 48 8.59 -5.56 -2.18
C GLN A 48 8.00 -5.52 -0.76
N ASN A 49 8.79 -5.12 0.23
CA ASN A 49 8.32 -5.01 1.61
C ASN A 49 7.31 -3.88 1.79
N GLU A 50 7.57 -2.73 1.17
CA GLU A 50 6.69 -1.56 1.23
C GLU A 50 5.32 -1.84 0.58
N LEU A 51 5.31 -2.40 -0.63
CA LEU A 51 4.06 -2.81 -1.29
C LEU A 51 3.31 -3.89 -0.49
N LYS A 52 4.03 -4.81 0.16
CA LYS A 52 3.42 -5.82 1.01
C LYS A 52 2.75 -5.20 2.24
N GLU A 53 3.40 -4.25 2.91
CA GLU A 53 2.83 -3.56 4.07
C GLU A 53 1.58 -2.75 3.69
N ILE A 54 1.62 -2.04 2.55
CA ILE A 54 0.46 -1.30 2.04
C ILE A 54 -0.69 -2.26 1.75
N GLN A 55 -0.42 -3.39 1.10
CA GLN A 55 -1.42 -4.41 0.80
C GLN A 55 -2.05 -5.00 2.08
N GLU A 56 -1.24 -5.33 3.10
CA GLU A 56 -1.72 -5.81 4.39
C GLU A 56 -2.63 -4.76 5.08
N ASN A 57 -2.29 -3.46 4.96
CA ASN A 57 -3.13 -2.38 5.47
C ASN A 57 -4.46 -2.24 4.71
N ILE A 58 -4.45 -2.40 3.39
CA ILE A 58 -5.66 -2.42 2.55
C ILE A 58 -6.58 -3.54 2.99
N GLU A 59 -6.07 -4.77 3.10
CA GLU A 59 -6.85 -5.95 3.51
C GLU A 59 -7.46 -5.79 4.91
N LEU A 60 -6.70 -5.23 5.85
CA LEU A 60 -7.20 -4.91 7.19
C LEU A 60 -8.35 -3.90 7.14
N LEU A 61 -8.19 -2.81 6.38
CA LEU A 61 -9.23 -1.78 6.25
C LEU A 61 -10.49 -2.33 5.58
N GLU A 62 -10.35 -3.14 4.53
CA GLU A 62 -11.47 -3.82 3.89
C GLU A 62 -12.22 -4.75 4.86
N SER A 63 -11.49 -5.51 5.69
CA SER A 63 -12.10 -6.35 6.73
C SER A 63 -12.89 -5.53 7.75
N LEU A 64 -12.29 -4.46 8.27
CA LEU A 64 -12.95 -3.58 9.25
C LEU A 64 -14.20 -2.89 8.65
N ILE A 65 -14.14 -2.48 7.38
CA ILE A 65 -15.29 -1.88 6.68
C ILE A 65 -16.41 -2.91 6.47
N LYS A 66 -16.07 -4.17 6.24
CA LYS A 66 -17.04 -5.25 6.10
C LYS A 66 -17.75 -5.52 7.44
N GLU A 67 -16.98 -5.67 8.51
CA GLU A 67 -17.53 -5.87 9.87
C GLU A 67 -18.41 -4.72 10.34
N ALA A 68 -18.10 -3.48 9.94
CA ALA A 68 -18.92 -2.31 10.28
C ALA A 68 -20.26 -2.21 9.50
N LYS A 69 -20.51 -3.08 8.51
CA LYS A 69 -21.73 -3.11 7.69
C LYS A 69 -22.69 -4.24 8.05
N ASP A 70 -22.19 -5.28 8.74
CA ASP A 70 -23.00 -6.37 9.29
C ASP A 70 -23.57 -5.98 10.67
#